data_AF-A0AAU3V188-F1
#
_entry.id   AF-A0AAU3V188-F1
#
_cell.length_a   1.000
_cell.length_b   1.000
_cell.length_c   1.000
_cell.angle_alpha   90.00
_cell.angle_beta   90.00
_cell.angle_gamma   90.00
#
_symmetry.space_group_name_H-M   'P 1'
#
loop_
_entity.id
_entity.type
_entity.pdbx_description
1 polymer ?
#
loop_
_entity_poly.entity_id
_entity_poly.type
_entity_poly.pdbx_seq_one_letter_code
_entity_poly.pdbx_strand_id
1 'polypeptide(L)'
;MFPTFYENKWDFQVGRYPYYGGPKVAVHFSRAGRRADQPEEWAFLVSLARQYLEPRLLTELVAQVRRGETITVGGSVKVSQDGIACAKPRLSLPWESVSAPQLRNGMILIYQKGVEKPVLTVPLSHPNAALIPDLFATLTS
;
A
#
# COMPACT_ATOMS: atom_id res chain seq x y z
N MET A 1 -42.35 -2.30 0.07
CA MET A 1 -41.03 -2.07 0.69
C MET A 1 -40.08 -3.11 0.10
N PHE A 2 -39.11 -2.71 -0.75
CA PHE A 2 -38.17 -3.65 -1.37
C PHE A 2 -37.14 -4.10 -0.31
N PRO A 3 -36.86 -5.40 -0.15
CA PRO A 3 -35.81 -5.84 0.77
C PRO A 3 -34.46 -5.34 0.24
N THR A 4 -33.76 -4.58 1.07
CA THR A 4 -32.38 -4.16 0.79
C THR A 4 -31.47 -5.36 1.04
N PHE A 5 -31.01 -6.00 -0.02
CA PHE A 5 -29.98 -7.03 0.06
C PHE A 5 -28.63 -6.36 0.28
N TYR A 6 -28.03 -6.56 1.45
CA TYR A 6 -26.66 -6.12 1.73
C TYR A 6 -25.69 -7.20 1.26
N GLU A 7 -24.75 -6.84 0.39
CA GLU A 7 -23.65 -7.70 -0.06
C GLU A 7 -22.33 -7.07 0.36
N ASN A 8 -21.54 -7.78 1.16
CA ASN A 8 -20.16 -7.40 1.47
C ASN A 8 -19.22 -8.01 0.44
N LYS A 9 -18.18 -7.25 0.04
CA LYS A 9 -17.22 -7.63 -0.99
C LYS A 9 -15.80 -7.51 -0.47
N TRP A 10 -14.97 -8.51 -0.77
CA TRP A 10 -13.55 -8.52 -0.47
C TRP A 10 -12.77 -8.89 -1.73
N ASP A 11 -11.78 -8.07 -2.05
CA ASP A 11 -10.91 -8.27 -3.20
C ASP A 11 -9.51 -8.68 -2.72
N PHE A 12 -8.97 -9.75 -3.29
CA PHE A 12 -7.56 -10.07 -3.20
C PHE A 12 -6.93 -9.89 -4.58
N GLN A 13 -5.91 -9.05 -4.68
CA GLN A 13 -5.27 -8.75 -5.97
C GLN A 13 -3.75 -8.81 -5.82
N VAL A 14 -3.10 -9.52 -6.73
CA VAL A 14 -1.62 -9.56 -6.87
C VAL A 14 -1.23 -9.25 -8.30
N GLY A 15 -0.06 -8.63 -8.47
CA GLY A 15 0.44 -8.16 -9.76
C GLY A 15 0.22 -6.67 -9.98
N ARG A 16 0.17 -6.24 -11.24
CA ARG A 16 0.28 -4.83 -11.67
C ARG A 16 1.51 -4.11 -11.10
N TYR A 17 2.69 -4.71 -11.18
CA TYR A 17 3.93 -3.96 -11.02
C TYR A 17 4.71 -3.96 -12.33
N PRO A 18 4.97 -2.80 -12.95
CA PRO A 18 4.50 -1.45 -12.57
C PRO A 18 2.96 -1.29 -12.69
N TYR A 19 2.40 -0.34 -11.91
CA TYR A 19 0.95 -0.15 -11.64
C TYR A 19 0.05 -0.13 -12.89
N TYR A 20 0.55 0.36 -14.02
CA TYR A 20 -0.21 0.52 -15.26
C TYR A 20 0.06 -0.55 -16.33
N GLY A 21 0.91 -1.56 -16.09
CA GLY A 21 1.35 -2.46 -17.16
C GLY A 21 1.53 -3.95 -16.81
N GLY A 22 1.59 -4.33 -15.53
CA GLY A 22 1.81 -5.72 -15.15
C GLY A 22 0.56 -6.61 -15.23
N PRO A 23 0.71 -7.94 -15.44
CA PRO A 23 -0.39 -8.90 -15.32
C PRO A 23 -1.02 -8.82 -13.92
N LYS A 24 -2.33 -9.07 -13.83
CA LYS A 24 -3.09 -9.03 -12.58
C LYS A 24 -3.82 -10.34 -12.36
N VAL A 25 -3.67 -10.91 -11.18
CA VAL A 25 -4.57 -11.95 -10.67
C VAL A 25 -5.46 -11.29 -9.63
N ALA A 26 -6.77 -11.42 -9.79
CA ALA A 26 -7.76 -10.91 -8.84
C ALA A 26 -8.73 -12.03 -8.46
N VAL A 27 -8.95 -12.19 -7.17
CA VAL A 27 -9.95 -13.09 -6.60
C VAL A 27 -10.97 -12.24 -5.84
N HIS A 28 -12.23 -12.40 -6.21
CA HIS A 28 -13.35 -11.66 -5.65
C HIS A 28 -14.16 -12.58 -4.74
N PHE A 29 -14.39 -12.13 -3.52
CA PHE A 29 -15.23 -12.82 -2.56
C PHE A 29 -16.42 -11.94 -2.24
N SER A 30 -17.61 -12.52 -2.17
CA SER A 30 -18.78 -11.82 -1.64
C SER A 30 -19.56 -12.69 -0.67
N ARG A 31 -20.17 -12.05 0.33
CA ARG A 31 -21.06 -12.69 1.29
C ARG A 31 -22.27 -11.79 1.53
N ALA A 32 -23.45 -12.40 1.54
CA ALA A 32 -24.69 -11.70 1.85
C ALA A 32 -24.80 -11.43 3.36
N GLY A 33 -25.46 -10.32 3.71
CA GLY A 33 -25.71 -9.90 5.09
C GLY A 33 -24.98 -8.60 5.43
N ARG A 34 -25.57 -7.78 6.32
CA ARG A 34 -25.07 -6.43 6.64
C ARG A 34 -23.76 -6.42 7.44
N ARG A 35 -23.44 -7.52 8.12
CA ARG A 35 -22.23 -7.71 8.94
C ARG A 35 -21.62 -9.07 8.64
N ALA A 36 -21.47 -9.40 7.36
CA ALA A 36 -20.85 -10.66 6.99
C ALA A 36 -19.37 -10.63 7.39
N ASP A 37 -18.92 -11.69 8.06
CA ASP A 37 -17.52 -11.85 8.41
C ASP A 37 -16.65 -12.00 7.17
N GLN A 38 -15.39 -11.60 7.32
CA GLN A 38 -14.39 -11.75 6.29
C GLN A 38 -14.23 -13.24 5.89
N PRO A 39 -14.21 -13.56 4.59
CA PRO A 39 -13.95 -14.91 4.12
C PRO A 39 -12.59 -15.42 4.58
N GLU A 40 -12.55 -16.64 5.13
CA GLU A 40 -11.31 -17.27 5.61
C GLU A 40 -10.31 -17.46 4.47
N GLU A 41 -10.80 -17.77 3.27
CA GLU A 41 -10.01 -17.94 2.07
C GLU A 41 -9.31 -16.65 1.66
N TRP A 42 -10.00 -15.50 1.81
CA TRP A 42 -9.38 -14.20 1.60
C TRP A 42 -8.27 -13.94 2.63
N ALA A 43 -8.54 -14.23 3.91
CA ALA A 43 -7.57 -14.02 4.98
C ALA A 43 -6.33 -14.92 4.83
N PHE A 44 -6.54 -16.14 4.34
CA PHE A 44 -5.48 -17.09 4.00
C PHE A 44 -4.59 -16.57 2.86
N LEU A 45 -5.19 -16.09 1.76
CA LEU A 45 -4.43 -15.50 0.64
C LEU A 45 -3.62 -14.28 1.08
N VAL A 46 -4.19 -13.41 1.92
CA VAL A 46 -3.48 -12.26 2.50
C VAL A 46 -2.32 -12.72 3.37
N SER A 47 -2.53 -13.74 4.21
CA SER A 47 -1.46 -14.29 5.05
C SER A 47 -0.31 -14.86 4.22
N LEU A 48 -0.61 -15.63 3.16
CA LEU A 48 0.41 -16.14 2.24
C LEU A 48 1.19 -15.01 1.55
N ALA A 49 0.49 -13.97 1.09
CA ALA A 49 1.13 -12.83 0.46
C ALA A 49 2.08 -12.12 1.42
N ARG A 50 1.63 -11.85 2.65
CA ARG A 50 2.45 -11.22 3.70
C ARG A 50 3.67 -12.06 4.09
N GLN A 51 3.51 -13.38 4.16
CA GLN A 51 4.58 -14.26 4.60
C GLN A 51 5.66 -14.48 3.53
N TYR A 52 5.28 -14.57 2.25
CA TYR A 52 6.19 -15.01 1.19
C TYR A 52 6.40 -13.98 0.08
N LEU A 53 5.38 -13.19 -0.28
CA LEU A 53 5.48 -12.25 -1.40
C LEU A 53 6.00 -10.89 -0.94
N GLU A 54 5.46 -10.34 0.14
CA GLU A 54 5.83 -9.00 0.63
C GLU A 54 7.33 -8.87 0.97
N PRO A 55 7.99 -9.82 1.68
CA PRO A 55 9.41 -9.69 2.01
C PRO A 55 10.31 -9.73 0.78
N ARG A 56 9.98 -10.58 -0.20
CA ARG A 56 10.72 -10.69 -1.46
C ARG A 56 10.56 -9.42 -2.29
N LEU A 57 9.33 -8.94 -2.45
CA LEU A 57 9.04 -7.72 -3.17
C LEU A 57 9.71 -6.51 -2.52
N LEU A 58 9.64 -6.38 -1.18
CA LEU A 58 10.33 -5.33 -0.44
C LEU A 58 11.83 -5.35 -0.73
N THR A 59 12.47 -6.52 -0.66
CA THR A 59 13.90 -6.69 -0.95
C THR A 59 14.26 -6.23 -2.36
N GLU A 60 13.47 -6.62 -3.36
CA GLU A 60 13.66 -6.22 -4.76
C GLU A 60 13.51 -4.70 -4.95
N LEU A 61 12.49 -4.09 -4.34
CA LEU A 61 12.22 -2.66 -4.42
C LEU A 61 13.30 -1.83 -3.72
N VAL A 62 13.76 -2.25 -2.53
CA VAL A 62 14.88 -1.61 -1.83
C VAL A 62 16.15 -1.69 -2.68
N ALA A 63 16.43 -2.84 -3.30
CA ALA A 63 17.59 -2.98 -4.18
C ALA A 63 17.52 -2.04 -5.40
N GLN A 64 16.35 -1.88 -6.02
CA GLN A 64 16.13 -0.90 -7.10
C GLN A 64 16.44 0.53 -6.64
N VAL A 65 15.87 0.94 -5.51
CA VAL A 65 16.11 2.28 -4.94
C VAL A 65 17.58 2.48 -4.62
N ARG A 66 18.26 1.49 -4.02
CA ARG A 66 19.71 1.55 -3.73
C ARG A 66 20.61 1.59 -4.97
N ARG A 67 20.10 1.24 -6.16
CA ARG A 67 20.80 1.46 -7.44
C ARG A 67 20.55 2.84 -8.05
N GLY A 68 19.77 3.69 -7.39
CA GLY A 68 19.39 5.03 -7.87
C GLY A 68 18.10 5.05 -8.68
N GLU A 69 17.38 3.92 -8.76
CA GLU A 69 16.08 3.89 -9.45
C GLU A 69 14.99 4.56 -8.60
N THR A 70 13.96 5.08 -9.27
CA THR A 70 12.75 5.59 -8.60
C THR A 70 11.59 4.63 -8.82
N ILE A 71 11.08 4.06 -7.74
CA ILE A 71 9.95 3.10 -7.78
C ILE A 71 8.63 3.83 -7.53
N THR A 72 7.50 3.16 -7.84
CA THR A 72 6.15 3.68 -7.57
C THR A 72 5.37 2.71 -6.70
N VAL A 73 4.88 3.17 -5.55
CA VAL A 73 4.05 2.42 -4.60
C VAL A 73 2.80 3.21 -4.25
N GLY A 74 1.76 2.56 -3.75
CA GLY A 74 0.54 3.24 -3.34
C GLY A 74 -0.17 3.97 -4.48
N GLY A 75 -0.01 3.50 -5.72
CA GLY A 75 -0.60 4.05 -6.94
C GLY A 75 0.09 5.32 -7.49
N SER A 76 0.68 6.16 -6.64
CA SER A 76 1.27 7.45 -7.07
C SER A 76 2.49 7.91 -6.29
N VAL A 77 2.88 7.22 -5.21
CA VAL A 77 4.03 7.60 -4.39
C VAL A 77 5.30 7.14 -5.06
N LYS A 78 6.14 8.10 -5.44
CA LYS A 78 7.49 7.88 -5.93
C LYS A 78 8.43 7.76 -4.75
N VAL A 79 9.29 6.75 -4.78
CA VAL A 79 10.28 6.49 -3.74
C VAL A 79 11.64 6.39 -4.41
N SER A 80 12.61 7.20 -3.96
CA SER A 80 13.99 7.22 -4.45
C SER A 80 14.97 7.24 -3.27
N GLN A 81 16.28 7.32 -3.55
CA GLN A 81 17.29 7.46 -2.51
C GLN A 81 17.14 8.76 -1.72
N ASP A 82 16.71 9.84 -2.39
CA ASP A 82 16.63 11.16 -1.78
C ASP A 82 15.41 11.28 -0.86
N GLY A 83 14.32 10.55 -1.15
CA GLY A 83 13.10 10.64 -0.37
C GLY A 83 11.85 10.12 -1.07
N ILE A 84 10.73 10.77 -0.76
CA ILE A 84 9.42 10.48 -1.34
C ILE A 84 8.89 11.67 -2.12
N ALA A 85 8.21 11.39 -3.22
CA ALA A 85 7.48 12.39 -3.98
C ALA A 85 6.10 11.88 -4.39
N CYS A 86 5.16 12.80 -4.55
CA CYS A 86 3.85 12.51 -5.09
C CYS A 86 3.45 13.65 -6.03
N ALA A 87 2.84 13.33 -7.16
CA ALA A 87 2.36 14.34 -8.09
C ALA A 87 1.04 14.97 -7.62
N LYS A 88 0.22 14.22 -6.86
CA LYS A 88 -1.10 14.62 -6.39
C LYS A 88 -1.39 14.02 -4.99
N PRO A 89 -1.36 14.82 -3.91
CA PRO A 89 -0.93 16.22 -3.85
C PRO A 89 0.53 16.38 -4.27
N ARG A 90 0.89 17.56 -4.82
CA ARG A 90 2.26 17.83 -5.25
C ARG A 90 3.15 17.98 -4.03
N LEU A 91 4.00 17.00 -3.77
CA LEU A 91 4.96 17.00 -2.67
C LEU A 91 6.26 16.32 -3.10
N SER A 92 7.35 16.76 -2.50
CA SER A 92 8.65 16.12 -2.56
C SER A 92 9.33 16.37 -1.23
N LEU A 93 9.61 15.31 -0.48
CA LEU A 93 10.16 15.37 0.86
C LEU A 93 11.37 14.48 0.93
N PRO A 94 12.54 15.00 1.36
CA PRO A 94 13.69 14.16 1.59
C PRO A 94 13.49 13.32 2.85
N TRP A 95 14.15 12.17 2.95
CA TRP A 95 13.92 11.20 4.04
C TRP A 95 14.08 11.81 5.44
N GLU A 96 15.06 12.69 5.63
CA GLU A 96 15.31 13.35 6.91
C GLU A 96 14.16 14.24 7.38
N SER A 97 13.27 14.67 6.48
CA SER A 97 12.10 15.48 6.78
C SER A 97 10.84 14.65 7.04
N VAL A 98 10.87 13.34 6.78
CA VAL A 98 9.72 12.45 6.89
C VAL A 98 9.71 11.76 8.26
N SER A 99 8.53 11.68 8.88
CA SER A 99 8.30 10.87 10.07
C SER A 99 7.85 9.46 9.69
N ALA A 100 8.03 8.49 10.59
CA ALA A 100 7.60 7.11 10.38
C ALA A 100 6.12 7.04 9.94
N PRO A 101 5.82 6.43 8.76
CA PRO A 101 4.45 6.28 8.29
C PRO A 101 3.59 5.47 9.26
N GLN A 102 2.31 5.84 9.41
CA GLN A 102 1.39 5.18 10.34
C GLN A 102 0.21 4.56 9.59
N LEU A 103 -0.16 3.32 9.91
CA LEU A 103 -1.40 2.71 9.44
C LEU A 103 -2.56 3.09 10.37
N ARG A 104 -3.57 3.79 9.86
CA ARG A 104 -4.82 4.10 10.60
C ARG A 104 -6.01 3.99 9.66
N ASN A 105 -7.09 3.33 10.10
CA ASN A 105 -8.36 3.24 9.38
C ASN A 105 -8.24 2.81 7.90
N GLY A 106 -7.34 1.85 7.60
CA GLY A 106 -7.12 1.38 6.22
C GLY A 106 -6.33 2.34 5.32
N MET A 107 -5.66 3.33 5.91
CA MET A 107 -4.84 4.33 5.22
C MET A 107 -3.43 4.35 5.81
N ILE A 108 -2.42 4.43 4.96
CA ILE A 108 -1.07 4.82 5.36
C ILE A 108 -1.01 6.35 5.40
N LEU A 109 -0.67 6.88 6.56
CA LEU A 109 -0.53 8.30 6.82
C LEU A 109 0.96 8.65 6.87
N ILE A 110 1.38 9.57 6.03
CA ILE A 110 2.75 10.08 6.00
C ILE A 110 2.74 11.50 6.55
N TYR A 111 3.69 11.76 7.45
CA TYR A 111 3.85 13.04 8.12
C TYR A 111 5.21 13.63 7.81
N GLN A 112 5.27 14.95 7.73
CA GLN A 112 6.52 15.69 7.78
C GLN A 112 6.87 15.96 9.26
N LYS A 113 8.16 15.92 9.61
CA LYS A 113 8.62 16.22 10.98
C LYS A 113 8.15 17.61 11.40
N GLY A 114 7.62 17.71 12.61
CA GLY A 114 7.06 18.96 13.14
C GLY A 114 5.67 19.33 12.62
N VAL A 115 5.05 18.52 11.75
CA VAL A 115 3.70 18.76 11.22
C VAL A 115 2.72 17.74 11.82
N GLU A 116 1.67 18.23 12.49
CA GLU A 116 0.66 17.36 13.13
C GLU A 116 -0.28 16.68 12.14
N LYS A 117 -0.55 17.32 10.99
CA LYS A 117 -1.45 16.78 9.96
C LYS A 117 -0.67 15.95 8.94
N PRO A 118 -1.24 14.84 8.43
CA PRO A 118 -0.58 14.06 7.40
C PRO A 118 -0.44 14.88 6.12
N VAL A 119 0.75 14.86 5.53
CA VAL A 119 1.07 15.52 4.26
C VAL A 119 0.69 14.64 3.05
N LEU A 120 0.58 13.34 3.25
CA LEU A 120 0.09 12.38 2.27
C LEU A 120 -0.69 11.27 2.96
N THR A 121 -1.79 10.86 2.34
CA THR A 121 -2.58 9.70 2.77
C THR A 121 -2.72 8.73 1.61
N VAL A 122 -2.45 7.45 1.86
CA VAL A 122 -2.43 6.40 0.83
C VAL A 122 -3.38 5.28 1.25
N PRO A 123 -4.49 5.04 0.53
CA PRO A 123 -5.37 3.92 0.81
C PRO A 123 -4.67 2.57 0.70
N LEU A 124 -4.93 1.64 1.63
CA LEU A 124 -4.44 0.26 1.52
C LEU A 124 -4.99 -0.48 0.29
N SER A 125 -6.08 0.00 -0.31
CA SER A 125 -6.58 -0.51 -1.59
C SER A 125 -5.66 -0.21 -2.77
N HIS A 126 -4.71 0.72 -2.62
CA HIS A 126 -3.72 0.98 -3.65
C HIS A 126 -2.60 -0.08 -3.62
N PRO A 127 -2.13 -0.56 -4.79
CA PRO A 127 -1.10 -1.58 -4.85
C PRO A 127 0.17 -1.17 -4.11
N ASN A 128 0.72 -2.13 -3.37
CA ASN A 128 1.95 -1.99 -2.59
C ASN A 128 1.92 -0.88 -1.53
N ALA A 129 0.75 -0.29 -1.22
CA ALA A 129 0.64 0.73 -0.16
C ALA A 129 1.11 0.20 1.20
N ALA A 130 0.82 -1.07 1.50
CA ALA A 130 1.24 -1.73 2.73
C ALA A 130 2.77 -1.78 2.93
N LEU A 131 3.57 -1.69 1.85
CA LEU A 131 5.03 -1.73 1.92
C LEU A 131 5.66 -0.38 2.30
N ILE A 132 4.90 0.72 2.30
CA ILE A 132 5.43 2.07 2.54
C ILE A 132 6.14 2.18 3.90
N PRO A 133 5.59 1.68 5.02
CA PRO A 133 6.28 1.73 6.32
C PRO A 133 7.62 0.99 6.31
N ASP A 134 7.67 -0.21 5.71
CA ASP A 134 8.88 -1.03 5.67
C ASP A 134 9.94 -0.46 4.72
N LEU A 135 9.52 0.13 3.60
CA LEU A 135 10.39 0.89 2.70
C LEU A 135 11.04 2.06 3.44
N PHE A 136 10.24 2.85 4.18
CA PHE A 136 10.76 3.94 4.99
C PHE A 136 11.77 3.43 6.02
N ALA A 137 11.42 2.39 6.78
CA ALA A 137 12.30 1.84 7.81
C ALA A 137 13.64 1.34 7.24
N THR A 138 13.62 0.69 6.06
CA THR A 138 14.81 0.08 5.44
C THR A 138 15.69 1.08 4.68
N LEU A 139 15.11 2.18 4.19
CA LEU A 139 15.85 3.21 3.44
C LEU A 139 16.39 4.33 4.32
N THR A 140 15.89 4.46 5.55
CA THR A 140 16.31 5.50 6.52
C THR A 140 17.15 4.96 7.68
N SER A 141 17.34 3.64 7.75
CA SER A 141 18.30 2.96 8.64
C SER A 141 19.72 3.03 8.10
#